data_AF-A0A1H4GDV9-F1
#
_entry.id   AF-A0A1H4GDV9-F1
#
_cell.length_a   1.000
_cell.length_b   1.000
_cell.length_c   1.000
_cell.angle_alpha   90.00
_cell.angle_beta   90.00
_cell.angle_gamma   90.00
#
_symmetry.space_group_name_H-M   'P 1'
#
loop_
_entity.id
_entity.type
_entity.pdbx_description
1 polymer ?
#
loop_
_entity_poly.entity_id
_entity_poly.type
_entity_poly.pdbx_seq_one_letter_code
_entity_poly.pdbx_strand_id
1 'polypeptide(L)'
;MKVGSLKIGVSSQNFRTVTGHAGKGRRFMVYETYDGSEIQELERLDLPKEMALHEWNGQGEHPLFELDYLITGGCGEGFVRKMGSRGVMVRATAETDPVTAVKALLSNTLPPAAPHEHDHEHHDGHDHH
;
A
#
# COMPACT_ATOMS: atom_id res chain seq x y z
N MET A 1 1.00 17.07 14.12
CA MET A 1 1.05 15.60 14.03
C MET A 1 -0.20 15.12 14.76
N LYS A 2 -1.09 14.34 14.12
CA LYS A 2 -2.30 13.87 14.81
C LYS A 2 -1.84 13.08 16.04
N VAL A 3 -2.12 13.59 17.23
CA VAL A 3 -2.09 12.77 18.46
C VAL A 3 -3.35 11.92 18.37
N GLY A 4 -3.19 10.71 17.85
CA GLY A 4 -4.27 9.80 17.48
C GLY A 4 -3.68 8.53 16.90
N SER A 5 -4.46 7.45 16.90
CA SER A 5 -3.99 6.18 16.36
C SER A 5 -3.66 6.29 14.87
N LEU A 6 -2.56 5.66 14.46
CA LEU A 6 -2.13 5.57 13.07
C LEU A 6 -2.50 4.20 12.52
N LYS A 7 -3.22 4.18 11.38
CA LYS A 7 -3.53 2.94 10.65
C LYS A 7 -2.55 2.73 9.51
N ILE A 8 -1.85 1.60 9.54
CA ILE A 8 -0.77 1.26 8.61
C ILE A 8 -1.11 -0.07 7.94
N GLY A 9 -1.42 -0.02 6.65
CA GLY A 9 -1.61 -1.22 5.84
C GLY A 9 -0.28 -1.77 5.32
N VAL A 10 -0.19 -3.09 5.20
CA VAL A 10 0.94 -3.79 4.60
C VAL A 10 0.42 -4.77 3.56
N SER A 11 0.86 -4.64 2.30
CA SER A 11 0.42 -5.56 1.24
C SER A 11 1.05 -6.94 1.41
N SER A 12 0.22 -7.98 1.53
CA SER A 12 0.66 -9.35 1.76
C SER A 12 -0.29 -10.36 1.14
N GLN A 13 0.15 -11.15 0.16
CA GLN A 13 -0.69 -12.20 -0.44
C GLN A 13 -0.95 -13.40 0.50
N ASN A 14 -0.09 -13.60 1.51
CA ASN A 14 -0.08 -14.76 2.40
C ASN A 14 -0.31 -14.41 3.89
N PHE A 15 -0.52 -13.12 4.21
CA PHE A 15 -0.61 -12.58 5.57
C PHE A 15 0.61 -12.91 6.45
N ARG A 16 1.79 -13.01 5.84
CA ARG A 16 3.05 -13.33 6.52
C ARG A 16 4.20 -12.45 6.07
N THR A 17 4.27 -12.14 4.78
CA THR A 17 5.39 -11.38 4.20
C THR A 17 4.88 -10.20 3.38
N VAL A 18 5.64 -9.10 3.36
CA VAL A 18 5.42 -7.99 2.43
C VAL A 18 5.61 -8.51 1.01
N THR A 19 4.60 -8.33 0.17
CA THR A 19 4.65 -8.70 -1.24
C THR A 19 4.50 -7.46 -2.12
N GLY A 20 5.07 -7.48 -3.32
CA GLY A 20 4.86 -6.43 -4.32
C GLY A 20 3.47 -6.47 -4.96
N HIS A 21 3.24 -5.55 -5.89
CA HIS A 21 2.02 -5.40 -6.70
C HIS A 21 0.76 -4.99 -5.93
N ALA A 22 0.88 -4.05 -4.97
CA ALA A 22 -0.27 -3.57 -4.20
C ALA A 22 -1.47 -3.10 -5.06
N GLY A 23 -1.26 -2.64 -6.30
CA GLY A 23 -2.34 -2.26 -7.21
C GLY A 23 -3.26 -3.40 -7.64
N LYS A 24 -2.72 -4.62 -7.81
CA LYS A 24 -3.47 -5.84 -8.11
C LYS A 24 -3.72 -6.69 -6.86
N GLY A 25 -3.01 -6.38 -5.78
CA GLY A 25 -3.13 -7.01 -4.48
C GLY A 25 -4.50 -6.79 -3.88
N ARG A 26 -5.02 -7.84 -3.25
CA ARG A 26 -6.32 -7.86 -2.59
C ARG A 26 -6.21 -8.06 -1.09
N ARG A 27 -5.01 -8.42 -0.63
CA ARG A 27 -4.76 -8.84 0.74
C ARG A 27 -3.81 -7.89 1.43
N PHE A 28 -4.24 -7.39 2.58
CA PHE A 28 -3.52 -6.40 3.35
C PHE A 28 -3.63 -6.73 4.84
N MET A 29 -2.53 -6.56 5.56
CA MET A 29 -2.51 -6.62 7.02
C MET A 29 -2.59 -5.19 7.52
N VAL A 30 -3.55 -4.87 8.38
CA VAL A 30 -3.72 -3.54 8.94
C VAL A 30 -3.18 -3.57 10.36
N TYR A 31 -2.23 -2.67 10.62
CA TYR A 31 -1.67 -2.44 11.93
C TYR A 31 -2.13 -1.10 12.45
N GLU A 32 -2.36 -1.04 13.75
CA GLU A 32 -2.60 0.20 14.47
C GLU A 32 -1.45 0.47 15.43
N THR A 33 -1.07 1.74 15.56
CA THR A 33 -0.19 2.17 16.64
C THR A 33 -0.69 3.44 17.30
N TYR A 34 -0.60 3.50 18.62
CA TYR A 34 -0.90 4.69 19.40
C TYR A 34 0.41 5.35 19.82
N ASP A 35 0.61 6.60 19.39
CA ASP A 35 1.80 7.40 19.70
C ASP A 35 3.14 6.72 19.33
N GLY A 36 3.12 5.84 18.32
CA GLY A 36 4.30 5.10 17.84
C GLY A 36 4.89 4.09 18.83
N SER A 37 4.18 3.80 19.94
CA SER A 37 4.71 2.99 21.04
C SER A 37 4.49 1.50 20.85
N GLU A 38 3.22 1.08 20.72
CA GLU A 38 2.87 -0.34 20.51
C GLU A 38 2.24 -0.52 19.13
N ILE A 39 2.69 -1.55 18.41
CA ILE A 39 2.13 -1.94 17.11
C ILE A 39 1.25 -3.15 17.37
N GLN A 40 -0.03 -3.04 17.01
CA GLN A 40 -1.00 -4.13 17.12
C GLN A 40 -1.54 -4.46 15.73
N GLU A 41 -1.69 -5.75 15.43
CA GLU A 41 -2.43 -6.17 14.24
C GLU A 41 -3.92 -5.95 14.50
N LEU A 42 -4.52 -5.01 13.77
CA LEU A 42 -5.93 -4.65 13.92
C LEU A 42 -6.82 -5.63 13.14
N GLU A 43 -6.47 -5.87 11.88
CA GLU A 43 -7.26 -6.73 10.99
C GLU A 43 -6.47 -7.21 9.77
N ARG A 44 -7.07 -8.13 9.01
CA ARG A 44 -6.57 -8.63 7.72
C ARG A 44 -7.66 -8.45 6.67
N LEU A 45 -7.41 -7.57 5.72
CA LEU A 45 -8.29 -7.35 4.58
C LEU A 45 -8.05 -8.46 3.55
N ASP A 46 -9.10 -9.17 3.14
CA ASP A 46 -9.13 -10.01 1.93
C ASP A 46 -10.24 -9.48 1.01
N LEU A 47 -9.85 -8.61 0.09
CA LEU A 47 -10.77 -7.89 -0.77
C LEU A 47 -11.19 -8.76 -1.97
N PRO A 48 -12.45 -8.62 -2.44
CA PRO A 48 -12.85 -9.22 -3.71
C PRO A 48 -12.08 -8.59 -4.88
N LYS A 49 -12.04 -9.28 -6.02
CA LYS A 49 -11.28 -8.83 -7.21
C LYS A 49 -11.68 -7.44 -7.68
N GLU A 50 -12.98 -7.14 -7.62
CA GLU A 50 -13.57 -5.86 -8.02
C GLU A 50 -13.13 -4.69 -7.13
N MET A 51 -12.63 -4.98 -5.93
CA MET A 51 -12.07 -4.02 -4.98
C MET A 51 -10.54 -3.99 -5.02
N ALA A 52 -9.89 -4.65 -5.99
CA ALA A 52 -8.49 -4.36 -6.28
C ALA A 52 -8.44 -2.95 -6.91
N LEU A 53 -7.54 -2.06 -6.45
CA LEU A 53 -7.49 -0.68 -6.94
C LEU A 53 -7.22 -0.53 -8.45
N HIS A 54 -6.70 -1.58 -9.09
CA HIS A 54 -6.57 -1.69 -10.54
C HIS A 54 -7.92 -1.92 -11.25
N GLU A 55 -8.83 -2.70 -10.65
CA GLU A 55 -10.15 -3.03 -11.22
C GLU A 55 -11.25 -2.11 -10.68
N TRP A 56 -11.02 -1.46 -9.54
CA TRP A 56 -12.00 -0.63 -8.87
C TRP A 56 -12.34 0.62 -9.68
N ASN A 57 -13.63 0.78 -9.98
CA ASN A 57 -14.20 1.82 -10.84
C ASN A 57 -14.24 3.23 -10.20
N GLY A 58 -13.74 3.39 -8.97
CA GLY A 58 -13.70 4.67 -8.28
C GLY A 58 -14.98 5.06 -7.53
N GLN A 59 -15.99 4.18 -7.52
CA GLN A 59 -17.27 4.43 -6.85
C GLN A 59 -17.31 3.77 -5.46
N GLY A 60 -17.71 4.53 -4.45
CA GLY A 60 -17.85 4.07 -3.07
C GLY A 60 -16.66 4.34 -2.15
N GLU A 61 -16.77 3.85 -0.93
CA GLU A 61 -15.68 3.87 0.06
C GLU A 61 -14.77 2.65 -0.15
N HIS A 62 -13.47 2.83 0.05
CA HIS A 62 -12.48 1.77 -0.12
C HIS A 62 -11.70 1.63 1.19
N PRO A 63 -11.60 0.43 1.80
CA PRO A 63 -10.94 0.24 3.10
C PRO A 63 -9.50 0.74 3.14
N LEU A 64 -8.77 0.63 2.01
CA LEU A 64 -7.42 1.18 1.89
C LEU A 64 -7.33 2.70 2.07
N PHE A 65 -8.41 3.46 1.84
CA PHE A 65 -8.43 4.91 2.05
C PHE A 65 -8.67 5.31 3.50
N GLU A 66 -8.97 4.36 4.39
CA GLU A 66 -9.02 4.59 5.84
C GLU A 66 -7.64 4.51 6.50
N LEU A 67 -6.61 4.13 5.74
CA LEU A 67 -5.24 4.01 6.20
C LEU A 67 -4.52 5.36 6.14
N ASP A 68 -3.63 5.64 7.09
CA ASP A 68 -2.71 6.78 7.00
C ASP A 68 -1.51 6.43 6.11
N TYR A 69 -1.00 5.19 6.23
CA TYR A 69 0.14 4.70 5.48
C TYR A 69 -0.14 3.32 4.85
N LEU A 70 0.47 3.07 3.70
CA LEU A 70 0.45 1.76 3.04
C LEU A 70 1.87 1.34 2.63
N ILE A 71 2.36 0.27 3.22
CA ILE A 71 3.66 -0.34 2.92
C ILE A 71 3.48 -1.44 1.87
N THR A 72 4.35 -1.47 0.87
CA THR A 72 4.34 -2.50 -0.16
C THR A 72 5.74 -2.88 -0.65
N GLY A 73 5.90 -4.11 -1.17
CA GLY A 73 7.15 -4.53 -1.81
C GLY A 73 7.39 -3.84 -3.17
N GLY A 74 6.36 -3.20 -3.72
CA GLY A 74 6.43 -2.47 -4.99
C GLY A 74 5.06 -2.08 -5.52
N CYS A 75 4.97 -0.91 -6.14
CA CYS A 75 3.75 -0.38 -6.74
C CYS A 75 4.07 0.57 -7.90
N GLY A 76 3.17 0.69 -8.87
CA GLY A 76 3.30 1.68 -9.94
C GLY A 76 2.92 3.10 -9.48
N GLU A 77 3.41 4.12 -10.18
CA GLU A 77 3.17 5.53 -9.84
C GLU A 77 1.69 5.91 -9.81
N GLY A 78 0.89 5.38 -10.73
CA GLY A 78 -0.56 5.62 -10.76
C GLY A 78 -1.26 5.19 -9.46
N PHE A 79 -0.77 4.12 -8.83
CA PHE A 79 -1.26 3.66 -7.53
C PHE A 79 -0.89 4.65 -6.42
N VAL A 80 0.38 5.08 -6.37
CA VAL A 80 0.87 6.06 -5.38
C VAL A 80 0.08 7.36 -5.50
N ARG A 81 -0.14 7.85 -6.71
CA ARG A 81 -0.92 9.07 -6.98
C ARG A 81 -2.38 8.93 -6.55
N LYS A 82 -3.02 7.79 -6.84
CA LYS A 82 -4.42 7.51 -6.47
C LYS A 82 -4.60 7.44 -4.94
N MET A 83 -3.65 6.82 -4.25
CA MET A 83 -3.66 6.74 -2.78
C MET A 83 -3.40 8.12 -2.15
N GLY A 84 -2.39 8.85 -2.66
CA GLY A 84 -2.04 10.17 -2.18
C GLY A 84 -3.16 11.20 -2.36
N SER A 85 -3.93 11.13 -3.45
CA SER A 85 -5.09 12.01 -3.65
C SER A 85 -6.23 11.77 -2.66
N ARG A 86 -6.23 10.63 -1.97
CA ARG A 86 -7.17 10.27 -0.90
C ARG A 86 -6.56 10.41 0.50
N GLY A 87 -5.33 10.92 0.62
CA GLY A 87 -4.67 11.16 1.91
C GLY A 87 -3.83 9.99 2.44
N VAL A 88 -3.65 8.92 1.66
CA VAL A 88 -2.88 7.75 2.09
C VAL A 88 -1.46 7.81 1.55
N MET A 89 -0.47 7.68 2.44
CA MET A 89 0.94 7.72 2.07
C MET A 89 1.48 6.32 1.76
N VAL A 90 1.79 6.08 0.48
CA VAL A 90 2.39 4.81 0.05
C VAL A 90 3.92 4.83 0.24
N ARG A 91 4.46 3.72 0.73
CA ARG A 91 5.90 3.50 0.92
C ARG A 91 6.29 2.13 0.36
N ALA A 92 7.11 2.14 -0.68
CA ALA A 92 7.69 0.93 -1.23
C ALA A 92 8.93 0.54 -0.41
N THR A 93 9.06 -0.73 -0.03
CA THR A 93 10.18 -1.24 0.77
C THR A 93 10.74 -2.55 0.20
N ALA A 94 12.02 -2.80 0.43
CA ALA A 94 12.65 -4.11 0.21
C ALA A 94 12.48 -5.05 1.42
N GLU A 95 11.99 -4.54 2.56
CA GLU A 95 11.70 -5.33 3.75
C GLU A 95 10.57 -6.33 3.47
N THR A 96 10.77 -7.57 3.92
CA THR A 96 9.82 -8.68 3.71
C THR A 96 9.03 -9.01 4.97
N ASP A 97 9.51 -8.62 6.15
CA ASP A 97 8.79 -8.81 7.41
C ASP A 97 7.83 -7.63 7.67
N PRO A 98 6.51 -7.88 7.80
CA PRO A 98 5.51 -6.82 7.90
C PRO A 98 5.68 -5.98 9.17
N VAL A 99 6.00 -6.60 10.31
CA VAL A 99 6.16 -5.90 11.59
C VAL A 99 7.42 -5.03 11.56
N THR A 100 8.51 -5.55 11.02
CA THR A 100 9.78 -4.83 10.85
C THR A 100 9.60 -3.65 9.91
N ALA A 101 8.84 -3.82 8.82
CA ALA A 101 8.54 -2.72 7.91
C ALA A 101 7.73 -1.61 8.60
N VAL A 102 6.73 -1.95 9.42
CA VAL A 102 5.97 -0.96 10.20
C VAL A 102 6.88 -0.22 11.20
N LYS A 103 7.73 -0.94 11.94
CA LYS A 103 8.70 -0.32 12.87
C LYS A 103 9.66 0.63 12.16
N ALA A 104 10.19 0.21 11.02
CA ALA A 104 11.11 1.01 10.23
C ALA A 104 10.43 2.24 9.61
N LEU A 105 9.14 2.14 9.24
CA LEU A 105 8.35 3.30 8.83
C LEU A 105 8.22 4.32 9.97
N LEU A 106 7.85 3.87 11.18
CA LEU A 106 7.69 4.74 12.35
C LEU A 106 9.01 5.38 12.79
N SER A 107 10.13 4.69 12.60
CA SER A 107 11.47 5.19 12.89
C SER A 107 12.09 5.99 11.74
N ASN A 108 11.37 6.14 10.61
CA ASN A 108 11.86 6.77 9.38
C ASN A 108 13.17 6.14 8.84
N THR A 109 13.34 4.83 9.05
CA THR A 109 14.48 3.99 8.62
C THR A 109 14.08 2.91 7.62
N LEU A 110 12.89 3.02 7.02
CA LEU A 110 12.38 2.04 6.06
C LEU A 110 13.34 1.90 4.87
N PRO A 111 13.85 0.69 4.58
CA PRO A 111 14.74 0.49 3.45
C PRO A 111 13.98 0.76 2.15
N PRO A 112 14.53 1.56 1.22
CA PRO A 112 13.86 1.81 -0.05
C PRO A 112 13.67 0.50 -0.81
N ALA A 113 12.54 0.37 -1.50
CA ALA A 113 12.38 -0.71 -2.47
C ALA A 113 13.49 -0.65 -3.53
N ALA A 114 13.84 -1.82 -4.08
CA ALA A 114 14.72 -1.86 -5.25
C ALA A 114 14.14 -0.98 -6.36
N PRO A 115 14.98 -0.22 -7.10
CA PRO A 115 14.52 0.60 -8.21
C PRO A 115 13.77 -0.30 -9.19
N HIS A 116 12.47 -0.04 -9.36
CA HIS A 116 11.67 -0.69 -10.36
C HIS A 116 12.05 -0.04 -11.69
N GLU A 117 12.48 -0.83 -12.68
CA GLU A 117 12.53 -0.37 -14.06
C GLU A 117 11.12 0.04 -14.46
N HIS A 118 10.93 1.34 -14.71
CA HIS A 118 9.73 1.83 -15.36
C HIS A 118 9.74 1.24 -16.76
N ASP A 119 8.99 0.15 -16.96
CA ASP A 119 8.56 -0.22 -18.29
C ASP A 119 7.59 0.88 -18.74
N HIS A 120 8.18 1.86 -19.43
CA HIS A 120 7.45 2.84 -20.19
C HIS A 120 6.76 2.09 -21.33
N GLU A 121 5.62 1.44 -21.05
CA GLU A 121 4.66 1.12 -22.10
C GLU A 121 4.09 2.45 -22.62
N HIS A 122 4.84 3.02 -23.55
CA HIS A 122 4.34 3.92 -24.56
C HIS A 122 3.09 3.30 -25.19
N HIS A 123 1.90 3.75 -24.76
CA HIS A 123 0.71 3.58 -25.58
C HIS A 123 0.79 4.63 -26.70
N ASP A 124 1.67 4.37 -27.65
CA ASP A 124 1.72 5.08 -28.92
C ASP A 124 0.46 4.72 -29.72
N GLY A 125 -0.28 5.77 -30.12
CA GLY A 125 -0.86 5.82 -31.45
C GLY A 125 -2.27 5.27 -31.64
N HIS A 126 -3.20 6.21 -31.86
CA HIS A 126 -4.33 6.09 -32.79
C HIS A 126 -4.08 5.13 -33.97
N ASP A 127 -5.13 4.42 -34.38
CA ASP A 127 -5.56 4.52 -35.78
C ASP A 127 -7.08 4.34 -35.90
N HIS A 128 -7.72 5.35 -36.50
CA HIS A 128 -9.08 5.30 -37.00
C HIS A 128 -9.04 4.74 -38.43
N HIS A 129 -9.83 3.70 -38.72
CA HIS A 129 -10.40 3.50 -40.04
C HIS A 129 -11.80 2.90 -39.94
#